data_AF-A0A427XPU8-F1
#
_entry.id   AF-A0A427XPU8-F1
#
_cell.length_a   1.000
_cell.length_b   1.000
_cell.length_c   1.000
_cell.angle_alpha   90.00
_cell.angle_beta   90.00
_cell.angle_gamma   90.00
#
_symmetry.space_group_name_H-M   'P 1'
#
loop_
_entity.id
_entity.type
_entity.pdbx_description
1 polymer ?
#
loop_
_entity_poly.entity_id
_entity_poly.type
_entity_poly.pdbx_seq_one_letter_code
_entity_poly.pdbx_strand_id
1 'polypeptide(L)'
;MPSIGLVLFLAALDQTVVATALPTIAAELSASPSDYSWVGSSYLLATTLMTPINGRVSDIVGRKPMLYVSIAVFTIFSALCGAARSIRWMIACRFFQGVGGGSIICLTNILIGDIVPLSKRGMYQGVVGSTWGIASALGPIIGGLLTQRASWRWCFYINLPTSSFAFVMLLFSLKLNPTKKYTFAMLRKTFDFLGLILLVLGGAFLVVGFSDAANSGFGAPFAWSTILVGGLSCIGAITNCLLTKRNAIIPAITIPTKAYSQKRVGGPSPTTTSPAADTEANIYTDEGNVLAKLETGKLVVGDSTEGRLSNQLGHPPTSARARGESV
;
A
#
# COMPACT_ATOMS: atom_id res chain seq x y z
N MET A 1 15.23 -6.49 2.16
CA MET A 1 14.84 -5.08 1.98
C MET A 1 15.50 -4.46 0.76
N PRO A 2 16.84 -4.51 0.56
CA PRO A 2 17.49 -3.86 -0.60
C PRO A 2 16.98 -4.39 -1.94
N SER A 3 16.76 -5.71 -2.02
CA SER A 3 16.18 -6.37 -3.19
C SER A 3 14.80 -5.83 -3.57
N ILE A 4 13.94 -5.53 -2.59
CA ILE A 4 12.60 -4.99 -2.84
C ILE A 4 12.71 -3.55 -3.37
N GLY A 5 13.61 -2.75 -2.81
CA GLY A 5 13.90 -1.39 -3.30
C GLY A 5 14.43 -1.38 -4.74
N LEU A 6 15.27 -2.36 -5.11
CA LEU A 6 15.79 -2.51 -6.47
C LEU A 6 14.69 -2.86 -7.48
N VAL A 7 13.79 -3.78 -7.14
CA VAL A 7 12.64 -4.12 -8.00
C VAL A 7 11.71 -2.91 -8.16
N LEU A 8 11.48 -2.15 -7.10
CA LEU A 8 10.70 -0.91 -7.16
C LEU A 8 11.40 0.16 -8.03
N PHE A 9 12.70 0.35 -7.83
CA PHE A 9 13.52 1.27 -8.62
C PHE A 9 13.38 0.98 -10.11
N LEU A 10 13.39 -0.30 -10.47
CA LEU A 10 13.27 -0.72 -11.85
C LEU A 10 11.91 -0.36 -12.47
N ALA A 11 10.81 -0.62 -11.74
CA ALA A 11 9.48 -0.24 -12.19
C ALA A 11 9.31 1.28 -12.30
N ALA A 12 9.95 2.05 -11.41
CA ALA A 12 9.94 3.51 -11.47
C ALA A 12 10.80 4.04 -12.64
N LEU A 13 11.97 3.45 -12.87
CA LEU A 13 12.88 3.82 -13.94
C LEU A 13 12.25 3.60 -15.33
N ASP A 14 11.57 2.47 -15.55
CA ASP A 14 10.86 2.22 -16.82
C ASP A 14 9.81 3.29 -17.11
N GLN A 15 9.08 3.73 -16.08
CA GLN A 15 8.07 4.77 -16.24
C GLN A 15 8.69 6.12 -16.64
N THR A 16 9.88 6.45 -16.14
CA THR A 16 10.53 7.75 -16.37
C THR A 16 11.36 7.77 -17.66
N VAL A 17 12.13 6.71 -17.95
CA VAL A 17 12.96 6.58 -19.16
C VAL A 17 12.10 6.72 -20.42
N VAL A 18 10.95 6.07 -20.42
CA VAL A 18 10.02 6.02 -21.53
C VAL A 18 9.55 7.40 -21.97
N ALA A 19 9.30 8.30 -21.02
CA ALA A 19 8.77 9.62 -21.33
C ALA A 19 9.73 10.40 -22.25
N THR A 20 11.04 10.16 -22.13
CA THR A 20 12.06 10.78 -22.98
C THR A 20 12.25 10.10 -24.34
N ALA A 21 11.99 8.80 -24.43
CA ALA A 21 12.08 8.05 -25.68
C ALA A 21 10.81 8.16 -26.53
N LEU A 22 9.67 8.55 -25.93
CA LEU A 22 8.36 8.57 -26.55
C LEU A 22 8.30 9.38 -27.87
N PRO A 23 8.89 10.59 -27.98
CA PRO A 23 8.91 11.33 -29.24
C PRO A 23 9.58 10.57 -30.38
N THR A 24 10.73 9.94 -30.11
CA THR A 24 11.47 9.14 -31.09
C THR A 24 10.70 7.89 -31.49
N ILE A 25 10.08 7.21 -30.53
CA ILE A 25 9.26 6.02 -30.77
C ILE A 25 8.08 6.37 -31.69
N ALA A 26 7.39 7.48 -31.40
CA ALA A 26 6.25 7.92 -32.18
C ALA A 26 6.62 8.31 -33.60
N ALA A 27 7.78 8.96 -33.79
CA ALA A 27 8.29 9.29 -35.11
C ALA A 27 8.65 8.03 -35.92
N GLU A 28 9.37 7.07 -35.32
CA GLU A 28 9.81 5.86 -36.04
C GLU A 28 8.64 4.91 -36.35
N LEU A 29 7.64 4.81 -35.47
CA LEU A 29 6.47 3.96 -35.66
C LEU A 29 5.30 4.67 -36.38
N SER A 30 5.52 5.90 -36.87
CA SER A 30 4.49 6.72 -37.53
C SER A 30 3.18 6.77 -36.74
N ALA A 31 3.30 7.04 -35.43
CA ALA A 31 2.17 7.06 -34.51
C ALA A 31 1.20 8.20 -34.83
N SER A 32 -0.10 7.93 -34.76
CA SER A 32 -1.10 9.00 -34.76
C SER A 32 -1.02 9.81 -33.45
N PRO A 33 -1.55 11.04 -33.41
CA PRO A 33 -1.58 11.84 -32.18
C PRO A 33 -2.29 11.13 -31.02
N SER A 34 -3.34 10.36 -31.32
CA SER A 34 -4.03 9.57 -30.31
C SER A 34 -3.16 8.41 -29.81
N ASP A 35 -2.49 7.69 -30.71
CA ASP A 35 -1.59 6.59 -30.34
C ASP A 35 -0.42 7.06 -29.47
N TYR A 36 0.12 8.27 -29.72
CA TYR A 36 1.19 8.88 -28.93
C TYR A 36 0.85 8.92 -27.44
N SER A 37 -0.31 9.48 -27.10
CA SER A 37 -0.79 9.59 -25.72
C SER A 37 -1.05 8.21 -25.10
N TRP A 38 -1.55 7.26 -25.89
CA TRP A 38 -1.90 5.92 -25.42
C TRP A 38 -0.71 5.06 -24.98
N VAL A 39 0.51 5.34 -25.43
CA VAL A 39 1.71 4.62 -24.99
C VAL A 39 1.92 4.75 -23.47
N GLY A 40 1.76 5.97 -22.93
CA GLY A 40 1.85 6.23 -21.50
C GLY A 40 0.56 5.87 -20.76
N SER A 41 -0.60 6.25 -21.32
CA SER A 41 -1.90 6.03 -20.68
C SER A 41 -2.22 4.55 -20.49
N SER A 42 -1.86 3.66 -21.43
CA SER A 42 -2.11 2.22 -21.30
C SER A 42 -1.35 1.59 -20.14
N TYR A 43 -0.09 2.01 -19.91
CA TYR A 43 0.70 1.57 -18.76
C TYR A 43 0.09 2.09 -17.46
N LEU A 44 -0.23 3.39 -17.38
CA LEU A 44 -0.85 3.98 -16.19
C LEU A 44 -2.21 3.36 -15.87
N LEU A 45 -3.03 3.12 -16.90
CA LEU A 45 -4.29 2.40 -16.80
C LEU A 45 -4.06 1.05 -16.14
N ALA A 46 -3.20 0.21 -16.71
CA ALA A 46 -2.93 -1.12 -16.17
C ALA A 46 -2.41 -1.10 -14.72
N THR A 47 -1.49 -0.17 -14.40
CA THR A 47 -0.98 -0.03 -13.02
C THR A 47 -2.08 0.36 -12.04
N THR A 48 -3.00 1.24 -12.45
CA THR A 48 -4.15 1.68 -11.66
C THR A 48 -5.12 0.53 -11.41
N LEU A 49 -5.47 -0.24 -12.46
CA LEU A 49 -6.37 -1.39 -12.33
C LEU A 49 -5.81 -2.47 -11.42
N MET A 50 -4.49 -2.67 -11.45
CA MET A 50 -3.83 -3.70 -10.67
C MET A 50 -3.72 -3.37 -9.18
N THR A 51 -3.71 -2.09 -8.79
CA THR A 51 -3.58 -1.67 -7.38
C THR A 51 -4.59 -2.35 -6.43
N PRO A 52 -5.92 -2.29 -6.65
CA PRO A 52 -6.89 -2.95 -5.78
C PRO A 52 -6.88 -4.49 -5.90
N ILE A 53 -6.54 -5.02 -7.07
CA ILE A 53 -6.46 -6.46 -7.33
C ILE A 53 -5.33 -7.07 -6.51
N ASN A 54 -4.16 -6.41 -6.52
CA ASN A 54 -2.96 -6.91 -5.87
C ASN A 54 -3.10 -7.01 -4.36
N GLY A 55 -3.76 -6.06 -3.70
CA GLY A 55 -3.95 -6.10 -2.24
C GLY A 55 -4.59 -7.40 -1.77
N ARG A 56 -5.52 -7.95 -2.55
CA ARG A 56 -6.37 -9.09 -2.13
C ARG A 56 -5.94 -10.41 -2.75
N VAL A 57 -5.51 -10.41 -4.01
CA VAL A 57 -4.96 -11.61 -4.64
C VAL A 57 -3.66 -12.03 -3.95
N SER A 58 -2.85 -11.07 -3.47
CA SER A 58 -1.60 -11.41 -2.76
C SER A 58 -1.82 -11.92 -1.33
N ASP A 59 -3.00 -11.70 -0.74
CA ASP A 59 -3.40 -12.38 0.51
C ASP A 59 -3.64 -13.89 0.28
N ILE A 60 -4.03 -14.30 -0.93
CA ILE A 60 -4.41 -15.68 -1.29
C ILE A 60 -3.22 -16.46 -1.85
N VAL A 61 -2.65 -15.93 -2.92
CA VAL A 61 -1.55 -16.57 -3.67
C VAL A 61 -0.28 -16.51 -2.83
N GLY A 62 -0.21 -15.56 -1.90
CA GLY A 62 0.97 -15.24 -1.11
C GLY A 62 1.77 -14.13 -1.77
N ARG A 63 2.40 -13.28 -0.94
CA ARG A 63 3.16 -12.11 -1.39
C ARG A 63 4.33 -12.50 -2.30
N LYS A 64 5.05 -13.58 -1.93
CA LYS A 64 6.27 -14.05 -2.61
C LYS A 64 6.02 -14.54 -4.06
N PRO A 65 5.17 -15.54 -4.32
CA PRO A 65 4.90 -16.01 -5.69
C PRO A 65 4.30 -14.92 -6.58
N MET A 66 3.46 -14.06 -6.02
CA MET A 66 2.85 -12.97 -6.78
C MET A 66 3.88 -11.92 -7.23
N LEU A 67 4.88 -11.64 -6.41
CA LEU A 67 5.98 -10.74 -6.79
C LEU A 67 6.83 -11.33 -7.92
N TYR A 68 7.12 -12.63 -7.89
CA TYR A 68 7.85 -13.29 -8.98
C TYR A 68 7.09 -13.29 -10.30
N VAL A 69 5.79 -13.59 -10.28
CA VAL A 69 4.94 -13.52 -11.48
C VAL A 69 4.93 -12.09 -12.03
N SER A 70 4.82 -11.09 -11.16
CA SER A 70 4.82 -9.69 -11.56
C SER A 70 6.12 -9.28 -12.26
N ILE A 71 7.27 -9.71 -11.73
CA ILE A 71 8.59 -9.46 -12.35
C ILE A 71 8.70 -10.19 -13.69
N ALA A 72 8.25 -11.44 -13.77
CA ALA A 72 8.29 -12.21 -15.02
C ALA A 72 7.42 -11.55 -16.11
N VAL A 73 6.19 -11.16 -15.78
CA VAL A 73 5.29 -10.45 -16.69
C VAL A 73 5.91 -9.12 -17.13
N PHE A 74 6.42 -8.32 -16.19
CA PHE A 74 7.10 -7.06 -16.51
C PHE A 74 8.28 -7.27 -17.46
N THR A 75 9.12 -8.27 -17.22
CA THR A 75 10.31 -8.58 -18.03
C THR A 75 9.93 -9.01 -19.45
N ILE A 76 9.00 -9.96 -19.58
CA ILE A 76 8.55 -10.49 -20.88
C ILE A 76 7.95 -9.38 -21.72
N PHE A 77 7.04 -8.58 -21.16
CA PHE A 77 6.39 -7.51 -21.91
C PHE A 77 7.33 -6.33 -22.18
N SER A 78 8.33 -6.09 -21.33
CA SER A 78 9.41 -5.14 -21.65
C SER A 78 10.19 -5.59 -22.89
N ALA A 79 10.52 -6.88 -23.00
CA ALA A 79 11.18 -7.42 -24.19
C ALA A 79 10.31 -7.27 -25.46
N LEU A 80 9.00 -7.50 -25.34
CA LEU A 80 8.05 -7.34 -26.44
C LEU A 80 7.85 -5.87 -26.84
N CYS A 81 7.94 -4.92 -25.89
CA CYS A 81 7.99 -3.49 -26.17
C CYS A 81 9.23 -3.11 -26.99
N GLY A 82 10.41 -3.61 -26.61
CA GLY A 82 11.66 -3.38 -27.36
C GLY A 82 11.63 -3.98 -28.77
N ALA A 83 10.92 -5.11 -28.95
CA ALA A 83 10.73 -5.75 -30.25
C ALA A 83 9.56 -5.19 -31.09
N ALA A 84 8.89 -4.13 -30.61
CA ALA A 84 7.69 -3.61 -31.25
C ALA A 84 7.98 -3.07 -32.67
N ARG A 85 7.14 -3.49 -33.63
CA ARG A 85 7.15 -3.02 -35.03
C ARG A 85 5.98 -2.13 -35.40
N SER A 86 5.01 -1.98 -34.49
CA SER A 86 3.83 -1.14 -34.67
C SER A 86 3.49 -0.46 -33.35
N ILE A 87 2.96 0.77 -33.43
CA ILE A 87 2.54 1.52 -32.26
C ILE A 87 1.43 0.81 -31.47
N ARG A 88 0.47 0.17 -32.15
CA ARG A 88 -0.61 -0.60 -31.53
C ARG A 88 -0.09 -1.83 -30.77
N TRP A 89 0.89 -2.51 -31.34
CA TRP A 89 1.58 -3.62 -30.67
C TRP A 89 2.27 -3.13 -29.40
N MET A 90 2.96 -1.98 -29.48
CA MET A 90 3.61 -1.39 -28.32
C MET A 90 2.59 -1.02 -27.24
N ILE A 91 1.48 -0.37 -27.58
CA ILE A 91 0.41 -0.01 -26.62
C ILE A 91 -0.14 -1.25 -25.91
N ALA A 92 -0.39 -2.34 -26.65
CA ALA A 92 -0.84 -3.59 -26.05
C ALA A 92 0.22 -4.17 -25.11
N CYS A 93 1.49 -4.21 -25.52
CA CYS A 93 2.58 -4.68 -24.67
C CYS A 93 2.76 -3.80 -23.43
N ARG A 94 2.57 -2.48 -23.55
CA ARG A 94 2.62 -1.52 -22.44
C ARG A 94 1.55 -1.73 -21.41
N PHE A 95 0.33 -2.03 -21.84
CA PHE A 95 -0.74 -2.40 -20.93
C PHE A 95 -0.32 -3.62 -20.08
N PHE A 96 0.15 -4.69 -20.70
CA PHE A 96 0.57 -5.88 -19.95
C PHE A 96 1.87 -5.67 -19.15
N GLN A 97 2.78 -4.83 -19.61
CA GLN A 97 3.95 -4.42 -18.84
C GLN A 97 3.52 -3.64 -17.58
N GLY A 98 2.53 -2.75 -17.71
CA GLY A 98 1.95 -1.99 -16.59
C GLY A 98 1.21 -2.88 -15.60
N VAL A 99 0.65 -4.00 -16.04
CA VAL A 99 0.13 -5.03 -15.12
C VAL A 99 1.24 -5.55 -14.21
N GLY A 100 2.42 -5.88 -14.77
CA GLY A 100 3.57 -6.31 -13.98
C GLY A 100 4.15 -5.20 -13.09
N GLY A 101 4.36 -4.01 -13.66
CA GLY A 101 4.94 -2.85 -12.97
C GLY A 101 4.07 -2.34 -11.82
N GLY A 102 2.76 -2.24 -12.02
CA GLY A 102 1.81 -1.83 -10.98
C GLY A 102 1.74 -2.85 -9.84
N SER A 103 1.89 -4.13 -10.18
CA SER A 103 1.96 -5.20 -9.19
C SER A 103 3.24 -5.19 -8.38
N ILE A 104 4.38 -4.92 -9.00
CA ILE A 104 5.64 -4.66 -8.30
C ILE A 104 5.50 -3.51 -7.29
N ILE A 105 4.96 -2.36 -7.74
CA ILE A 105 4.82 -1.16 -6.90
C ILE A 105 3.87 -1.43 -5.73
N CYS A 106 2.72 -2.04 -6.00
CA CYS A 106 1.73 -2.36 -4.98
C CYS A 106 2.26 -3.37 -3.96
N LEU A 107 2.84 -4.49 -4.42
CA LEU A 107 3.40 -5.54 -3.57
C LEU A 107 4.58 -5.03 -2.74
N THR A 108 5.39 -4.13 -3.27
CA THR A 108 6.48 -3.49 -2.51
C THR A 108 5.93 -2.73 -1.32
N ASN A 109 4.91 -1.90 -1.53
CA ASN A 109 4.26 -1.15 -0.45
C ASN A 109 3.61 -2.07 0.59
N ILE A 110 2.97 -3.15 0.13
CA ILE A 110 2.37 -4.16 1.00
C ILE A 110 3.44 -4.87 1.83
N LEU A 111 4.55 -5.31 1.22
CA LEU A 111 5.66 -5.98 1.92
C LEU A 111 6.33 -5.09 2.96
N ILE A 112 6.49 -3.80 2.65
CA ILE A 112 6.98 -2.83 3.63
C ILE A 112 6.01 -2.75 4.81
N GLY A 113 4.69 -2.71 4.54
CA GLY A 113 3.66 -2.74 5.57
C GLY A 113 3.72 -4.00 6.44
N ASP A 114 3.92 -5.16 5.82
CA ASP A 114 3.91 -6.46 6.50
C ASP A 114 5.19 -6.70 7.35
N ILE A 115 6.35 -6.18 6.92
CA ILE A 115 7.65 -6.42 7.57
C ILE A 115 8.03 -5.30 8.54
N VAL A 116 7.66 -4.05 8.26
CA VAL A 116 8.13 -2.87 9.00
C VAL A 116 7.12 -2.45 10.08
N PRO A 117 7.55 -2.31 11.36
CA PRO A 117 6.70 -1.81 12.43
C PRO A 117 6.24 -0.37 12.15
N LEU A 118 5.03 -0.02 12.61
CA LEU A 118 4.34 1.23 12.27
C LEU A 118 5.21 2.49 12.50
N SER A 119 5.99 2.52 13.59
CA SER A 119 6.88 3.64 13.94
C SER A 119 8.00 3.89 12.94
N LYS A 120 8.46 2.85 12.23
CA LYS A 120 9.55 2.96 11.24
C LYS A 120 9.01 3.11 9.82
N ARG A 121 7.71 2.93 9.57
CA ARG A 121 7.14 2.98 8.21
C ARG A 121 7.40 4.31 7.52
N GLY A 122 7.40 5.43 8.24
CA GLY A 122 7.74 6.74 7.68
C GLY A 122 9.13 6.77 7.05
N MET A 123 10.14 6.22 7.74
CA MET A 123 11.52 6.14 7.22
C MET A 123 11.62 5.26 5.97
N TYR A 124 10.93 4.12 5.95
CA TYR A 124 10.94 3.22 4.79
C TYR A 124 10.16 3.78 3.60
N GLN A 125 9.07 4.50 3.85
CA GLN A 125 8.37 5.28 2.81
C GLN A 125 9.24 6.43 2.30
N GLY A 126 10.11 7.00 3.15
CA GLY A 126 11.19 7.89 2.73
C GLY A 126 12.15 7.23 1.73
N VAL A 127 12.60 6.00 2.00
CA VAL A 127 13.46 5.24 1.06
C VAL A 127 12.76 4.94 -0.27
N VAL A 128 11.48 4.57 -0.22
CA VAL A 128 10.63 4.42 -1.42
C VAL A 128 10.57 5.74 -2.20
N GLY A 129 10.32 6.86 -1.52
CA GLY A 129 10.31 8.19 -2.12
C GLY A 129 11.66 8.59 -2.72
N SER A 130 12.77 8.33 -2.02
CA SER A 130 14.12 8.55 -2.54
C SER A 130 14.38 7.71 -3.80
N THR A 131 13.89 6.48 -3.83
CA THR A 131 13.99 5.59 -5.00
C THR A 131 13.29 6.19 -6.20
N TRP A 132 12.07 6.72 -6.01
CA TRP A 132 11.35 7.47 -7.04
C TRP A 132 12.08 8.73 -7.47
N GLY A 133 12.63 9.50 -6.53
CA GLY A 133 13.42 10.70 -6.84
C GLY A 133 14.64 10.39 -7.69
N ILE A 134 15.40 9.35 -7.33
CA ILE A 134 16.57 8.89 -8.08
C ILE A 134 16.15 8.39 -9.46
N ALA A 135 15.07 7.60 -9.56
CA ALA A 135 14.55 7.11 -10.84
C ALA A 135 14.06 8.25 -11.76
N SER A 136 13.47 9.29 -11.19
CA SER A 136 13.03 10.49 -11.93
C SER A 136 14.20 11.34 -12.42
N ALA A 137 15.32 11.37 -11.68
CA ALA A 137 16.52 12.07 -12.12
C ALA A 137 17.32 11.27 -13.17
N LEU A 138 17.52 9.97 -12.92
CA LEU A 138 18.30 9.10 -13.81
C LEU A 138 17.54 8.72 -15.08
N GLY A 139 16.21 8.63 -15.02
CA GLY A 139 15.37 8.20 -16.14
C GLY A 139 15.60 9.02 -17.41
N PRO A 140 15.44 10.35 -17.35
CA PRO A 140 15.68 11.21 -18.51
C PRO A 140 17.13 11.18 -19.03
N ILE A 141 18.11 11.06 -18.13
CA ILE A 141 19.53 11.01 -18.50
C ILE A 141 19.83 9.72 -19.27
N ILE A 142 19.44 8.57 -18.71
CA ILE A 142 19.64 7.25 -19.32
C ILE A 142 18.82 7.14 -20.61
N GLY A 143 17.55 7.54 -20.56
CA GLY A 143 16.64 7.49 -21.71
C GLY A 143 17.11 8.38 -22.86
N GLY A 144 17.55 9.60 -22.58
CA GLY A 144 18.13 10.51 -23.57
C GLY A 144 19.40 9.94 -24.20
N LEU A 145 20.34 9.45 -23.38
CA LEU A 145 21.59 8.86 -23.88
C LEU A 145 21.35 7.61 -24.75
N LEU A 146 20.47 6.71 -24.31
CA LEU A 146 20.13 5.49 -25.05
C LEU A 146 19.42 5.81 -26.36
N THR A 147 18.50 6.78 -26.34
CA THR A 147 17.74 7.19 -27.52
C THR A 147 18.63 7.89 -28.55
N GLN A 148 19.61 8.69 -28.11
CA GLN A 148 20.53 9.39 -29.00
C GLN A 148 21.65 8.51 -29.57
N ARG A 149 22.23 7.61 -28.76
CA ARG A 149 23.46 6.87 -29.14
C ARG A 149 23.24 5.43 -29.58
N ALA A 150 22.15 4.79 -29.16
CA ALA A 150 21.92 3.37 -29.43
C ALA A 150 20.64 3.16 -30.23
N SER A 151 19.50 3.18 -29.55
CA SER A 151 18.15 3.09 -30.11
C SER A 151 17.17 3.20 -28.93
N TRP A 152 15.97 3.75 -29.16
CA TRP A 152 14.89 3.73 -28.16
C TRP A 152 14.55 2.31 -27.69
N ARG A 153 14.84 1.27 -28.48
CA ARG A 153 14.59 -0.13 -28.09
C ARG A 153 15.39 -0.54 -26.84
N TRP A 154 16.58 0.03 -26.66
CA TRP A 154 17.42 -0.23 -25.49
C TRP A 154 16.85 0.32 -24.20
N CYS A 155 15.98 1.33 -24.27
CA CYS A 155 15.22 1.83 -23.12
C CYS A 155 14.32 0.73 -22.52
N PHE A 156 13.90 -0.25 -23.31
CA PHE A 156 13.19 -1.43 -22.82
C PHE A 156 14.13 -2.58 -22.51
N TYR A 157 15.15 -2.81 -23.34
CA TYR A 157 16.08 -3.91 -23.11
C TYR A 157 16.92 -3.76 -21.84
N ILE A 158 17.16 -2.55 -21.35
CA ILE A 158 17.83 -2.32 -20.06
C ILE A 158 17.06 -2.91 -18.88
N ASN A 159 15.74 -3.06 -19.01
CA ASN A 159 14.90 -3.65 -17.97
C ASN A 159 15.09 -5.16 -17.85
N LEU A 160 15.53 -5.85 -18.90
CA LEU A 160 15.71 -7.31 -18.88
C LEU A 160 16.83 -7.73 -17.92
N PRO A 161 18.09 -7.30 -18.09
CA PRO A 161 19.18 -7.73 -17.21
C PRO A 161 18.96 -7.25 -15.78
N THR A 162 18.39 -6.05 -15.60
CA THR A 162 18.08 -5.50 -14.28
C THR A 162 16.94 -6.26 -13.60
N SER A 163 15.86 -6.61 -14.32
CA SER A 163 14.76 -7.43 -13.78
C SER A 163 15.24 -8.82 -13.43
N SER A 164 16.05 -9.44 -14.30
CA SER A 164 16.63 -10.76 -14.05
C SER A 164 17.55 -10.73 -12.83
N PHE A 165 18.41 -9.71 -12.70
CA PHE A 165 19.25 -9.54 -11.53
C PHE A 165 18.41 -9.35 -10.25
N ALA A 166 17.38 -8.50 -10.32
CA ALA A 166 16.46 -8.27 -9.22
C ALA A 166 15.73 -9.58 -8.81
N PHE A 167 15.27 -10.35 -9.80
CA PHE A 167 14.62 -11.65 -9.62
C PHE A 167 15.54 -12.63 -8.89
N VAL A 168 16.80 -12.75 -9.34
CA VAL A 168 17.81 -13.62 -8.71
C VAL A 168 18.11 -13.18 -7.29
N MET A 169 18.37 -11.89 -7.06
CA MET A 169 18.58 -11.38 -5.69
C MET A 169 17.37 -11.65 -4.78
N LEU A 170 16.17 -11.58 -5.33
CA LEU A 170 14.93 -11.82 -4.61
C LEU A 170 14.73 -13.30 -4.27
N LEU A 171 15.22 -14.24 -5.10
CA LEU A 171 15.27 -15.68 -4.78
C LEU A 171 16.08 -15.95 -3.49
N PHE A 172 17.25 -15.32 -3.35
CA PHE A 172 18.12 -15.54 -2.20
C PHE A 172 17.73 -14.71 -0.97
N SER A 173 17.25 -13.48 -1.17
CA SER A 173 17.00 -12.54 -0.07
C SER A 173 15.60 -12.65 0.53
N LEU A 174 14.59 -13.10 -0.25
CA LEU A 174 13.20 -13.07 0.21
C LEU A 174 12.81 -14.38 0.90
N LYS A 175 13.18 -14.48 2.18
CA LYS A 175 12.66 -15.50 3.10
C LYS A 175 11.41 -14.94 3.80
N LEU A 176 10.24 -15.08 3.15
CA LEU A 176 8.97 -14.82 3.82
C LEU A 176 8.46 -16.10 4.47
N ASN A 177 8.03 -16.02 5.73
CA ASN A 177 7.29 -17.10 6.36
C ASN A 177 5.98 -17.36 5.59
N PRO A 178 5.56 -18.63 5.44
CA PRO A 178 4.35 -18.96 4.73
C PRO A 178 3.16 -18.23 5.35
N THR A 179 2.54 -17.33 4.58
CA THR A 179 1.31 -16.64 4.97
C THR A 179 0.18 -17.66 5.08
N LYS A 180 -0.74 -17.49 6.04
CA LYS A 180 -1.93 -18.36 6.17
C LYS A 180 -2.63 -18.45 4.82
N LYS A 181 -2.71 -19.66 4.24
CA LYS A 181 -3.39 -19.91 2.97
C LYS A 181 -4.88 -19.63 3.13
N TYR A 182 -5.36 -18.50 2.61
CA TYR A 182 -6.80 -18.28 2.46
C TYR A 182 -7.30 -19.14 1.29
N THR A 183 -8.18 -20.10 1.56
CA THR A 183 -8.79 -20.94 0.51
C THR A 183 -9.76 -20.10 -0.35
N PHE A 184 -9.78 -20.34 -1.67
CA PHE A 184 -10.68 -19.66 -2.63
C PHE A 184 -12.17 -19.66 -2.19
N ALA A 185 -12.61 -20.72 -1.51
CA ALA A 185 -13.95 -20.85 -0.96
C ALA A 185 -14.27 -19.88 0.19
N MET A 186 -13.30 -19.57 1.06
CA MET A 186 -13.45 -18.55 2.10
C MET A 186 -13.50 -17.15 1.48
N LEU A 187 -12.71 -16.92 0.43
CA LEU A 187 -12.72 -15.65 -0.26
C LEU A 187 -14.05 -15.40 -0.97
N ARG A 188 -14.63 -16.39 -1.66
CA ARG A 188 -15.94 -16.24 -2.33
C ARG A 188 -17.04 -15.76 -1.37
N LYS A 189 -17.02 -16.23 -0.11
CA LYS A 189 -17.99 -15.83 0.93
C LYS A 189 -17.71 -14.44 1.51
N THR A 190 -16.46 -14.01 1.53
CA THR A 190 -16.03 -12.79 2.25
C THR A 190 -15.61 -11.66 1.31
N PHE A 191 -15.54 -11.87 0.00
CA PHE A 191 -15.04 -10.89 -0.96
C PHE A 191 -16.15 -10.11 -1.65
N ASP A 192 -15.89 -8.83 -1.84
CA ASP A 192 -16.75 -7.93 -2.58
C ASP A 192 -16.28 -7.83 -4.04
N PHE A 193 -16.62 -8.85 -4.83
CA PHE A 193 -16.32 -8.87 -6.27
C PHE A 193 -17.00 -7.70 -6.99
N LEU A 194 -18.19 -7.30 -6.53
CA LEU A 194 -18.93 -6.21 -7.12
C LEU A 194 -18.18 -4.89 -6.91
N GLY A 195 -17.75 -4.60 -5.68
CA GLY A 195 -16.94 -3.42 -5.37
C GLY A 195 -15.62 -3.39 -6.12
N LEU A 196 -14.93 -4.54 -6.26
CA LEU A 196 -13.71 -4.62 -7.07
C LEU A 196 -13.99 -4.32 -8.55
N ILE A 197 -15.01 -4.93 -9.15
CA ILE A 197 -15.36 -4.73 -10.55
C ILE A 197 -15.74 -3.27 -10.79
N LEU A 198 -16.57 -2.66 -9.93
CA LEU A 198 -16.95 -1.26 -10.06
C LEU A 198 -15.74 -0.32 -9.93
N LEU A 199 -14.79 -0.62 -9.06
CA LEU A 199 -13.61 0.20 -8.86
C LEU A 199 -12.61 0.07 -10.02
N VAL A 200 -12.43 -1.14 -10.55
CA VAL A 200 -11.61 -1.40 -11.75
C VAL A 200 -12.24 -0.74 -12.98
N LEU A 201 -13.55 -0.93 -13.21
CA LEU A 201 -14.24 -0.30 -14.34
C LEU A 201 -14.29 1.22 -14.20
N GLY A 202 -14.57 1.74 -13.00
CA GLY A 202 -14.57 3.18 -12.73
C GLY A 202 -13.22 3.82 -13.00
N GLY A 203 -12.14 3.20 -12.49
CA GLY A 203 -10.78 3.64 -12.77
C GLY A 203 -10.43 3.58 -14.27
N ALA A 204 -10.86 2.52 -14.96
CA ALA A 204 -10.64 2.39 -16.40
C ALA A 204 -11.35 3.50 -17.19
N PHE A 205 -12.63 3.72 -16.93
CA PHE A 205 -13.42 4.74 -17.60
C PHE A 205 -12.92 6.16 -17.30
N LEU A 206 -12.45 6.43 -16.07
CA LEU A 206 -11.84 7.71 -15.75
C LEU A 206 -10.56 7.94 -16.55
N VAL A 207 -9.63 6.97 -16.57
CA VAL A 207 -8.37 7.12 -17.32
C VAL A 207 -8.63 7.25 -18.82
N VAL A 208 -9.55 6.46 -19.38
CA VAL A 208 -9.94 6.55 -20.80
C VAL A 208 -10.58 7.91 -21.09
N GLY A 209 -11.52 8.35 -20.26
CA GLY A 209 -12.26 9.60 -20.48
C GLY A 209 -11.39 10.84 -20.34
N PHE A 210 -10.47 10.88 -19.37
CA PHE A 210 -9.49 11.95 -19.26
C PHE A 210 -8.47 11.92 -20.41
N SER A 211 -8.06 10.73 -20.87
CA SER A 211 -7.16 10.61 -22.03
C SER A 211 -7.85 11.09 -23.32
N ASP A 212 -9.15 10.83 -23.49
CA ASP A 212 -9.91 11.35 -24.62
C ASP A 212 -10.15 12.86 -24.50
N ALA A 213 -10.49 13.37 -23.30
CA ALA A 213 -10.61 14.81 -23.05
C ALA A 213 -9.32 15.57 -23.38
N ALA A 214 -8.16 14.98 -23.11
CA ALA A 214 -6.86 15.57 -23.42
C ALA A 214 -6.58 15.64 -24.94
N ASN A 215 -7.06 14.67 -25.72
CA ASN A 215 -6.83 14.60 -27.16
C ASN A 215 -7.90 15.37 -27.97
N SER A 216 -9.17 15.21 -27.60
CA SER A 216 -10.35 15.72 -28.32
C SER A 216 -10.90 17.03 -27.73
N GLY A 217 -10.37 17.45 -26.58
CA GLY A 217 -10.81 18.62 -25.82
C GLY A 217 -11.92 18.30 -24.81
N PHE A 218 -11.98 19.07 -23.72
CA PHE A 218 -13.00 18.95 -22.67
C PHE A 218 -14.43 19.29 -23.13
N GLY A 219 -14.65 19.66 -24.39
CA GLY A 219 -15.98 19.85 -24.99
C GLY A 219 -16.55 18.58 -25.63
N ALA A 220 -15.77 17.50 -25.75
CA ALA A 220 -16.20 16.29 -26.45
C ALA A 220 -17.27 15.52 -25.65
N PRO A 221 -18.44 15.20 -26.25
CA PRO A 221 -19.50 14.43 -25.56
C PRO A 221 -19.06 13.03 -25.13
N PHE A 222 -18.15 12.41 -25.87
CA PHE A 222 -17.61 11.07 -25.57
C PHE A 222 -16.71 11.08 -24.33
N ALA A 223 -15.84 12.09 -24.19
CA ALA A 223 -15.02 12.28 -23.00
C ALA A 223 -15.87 12.49 -21.74
N TRP A 224 -16.90 13.33 -21.81
CA TRP A 224 -17.80 13.57 -20.67
C TRP A 224 -18.61 12.35 -20.27
N SER A 225 -19.17 11.64 -21.24
CA SER A 225 -19.96 10.43 -20.96
C SER A 225 -19.10 9.34 -20.30
N THR A 226 -17.88 9.12 -20.77
CA THR A 226 -16.95 8.17 -20.14
C THR A 226 -16.48 8.62 -18.74
N ILE A 227 -16.18 9.90 -18.53
CA ILE A 227 -15.84 10.44 -17.20
C ILE A 227 -17.01 10.30 -16.23
N LEU A 228 -18.23 10.63 -16.64
CA LEU A 228 -19.42 10.53 -15.80
C LEU A 228 -19.72 9.08 -15.42
N VAL A 229 -19.65 8.15 -16.38
CA VAL A 229 -19.81 6.71 -16.12
C VAL A 229 -18.72 6.20 -15.17
N GLY A 230 -17.48 6.64 -15.34
CA GLY A 230 -16.38 6.33 -14.45
C GLY A 230 -16.60 6.85 -13.03
N GLY A 231 -17.00 8.11 -12.89
CA GLY A 231 -17.32 8.76 -11.62
C GLY A 231 -18.49 8.09 -10.90
N LEU A 232 -19.58 7.80 -11.61
CA LEU A 232 -20.73 7.05 -11.09
C LEU A 232 -20.33 5.65 -10.62
N SER A 233 -19.47 4.96 -11.38
CA SER A 233 -18.96 3.64 -11.00
C SER A 233 -18.08 3.71 -9.74
N CYS A 234 -17.25 4.74 -9.59
CA CYS A 234 -16.47 4.97 -8.38
C CYS A 234 -17.36 5.31 -7.17
N ILE A 235 -18.39 6.15 -7.34
CA ILE A 235 -19.38 6.44 -6.29
C ILE A 235 -20.12 5.16 -5.90
N GLY A 236 -20.50 4.34 -6.88
CA GLY A 236 -21.10 3.03 -6.66
C GLY A 236 -20.17 2.07 -5.90
N ALA A 237 -18.88 2.05 -6.24
CA ALA A 237 -17.87 1.26 -5.52
C ALA A 237 -17.71 1.72 -4.07
N ILE A 238 -17.65 3.04 -3.83
CA ILE A 238 -17.56 3.62 -2.47
C ILE A 238 -18.82 3.29 -1.69
N THR A 239 -20.00 3.48 -2.27
CA THR A 239 -21.29 3.19 -1.64
C THR A 239 -21.40 1.71 -1.30
N ASN A 240 -21.04 0.82 -2.23
CA ASN A 240 -21.00 -0.62 -1.99
C ASN A 240 -19.99 -0.98 -0.89
N CYS A 241 -18.82 -0.33 -0.85
CA CYS A 241 -17.83 -0.52 0.21
C CYS A 241 -18.33 -0.07 1.60
N LEU A 242 -19.15 0.99 1.66
CA LEU A 242 -19.72 1.51 2.91
C LEU A 242 -20.91 0.68 3.41
N LEU A 243 -21.70 0.12 2.49
CA LEU A 243 -22.91 -0.66 2.81
C LEU A 243 -22.61 -2.14 3.07
N THR A 244 -21.54 -2.68 2.48
CA THR A 244 -21.23 -4.10 2.54
C THR A 244 -20.66 -4.53 3.92
N LYS A 245 -21.22 -5.60 4.50
CA LYS A 245 -20.74 -6.24 5.76
C LYS A 245 -19.55 -7.19 5.55
N ARG A 246 -19.10 -7.39 4.31
CA ARG A 246 -17.93 -8.21 3.94
C ARG A 246 -16.63 -7.44 4.23
N ASN A 247 -15.47 -8.11 4.18
CA ASN A 247 -14.20 -7.46 4.55
C ASN A 247 -13.93 -6.25 3.63
N ALA A 248 -13.98 -5.04 4.22
CA ALA A 248 -13.77 -3.78 3.51
C ALA A 248 -12.41 -3.80 2.80
N ILE A 249 -12.38 -3.41 1.53
CA ILE A 249 -11.15 -3.31 0.71
C ILE A 249 -10.18 -2.28 1.31
N ILE A 250 -10.72 -1.27 2.00
CA ILE A 250 -9.98 -0.24 2.72
C ILE A 250 -9.76 -0.70 4.19
N PRO A 251 -8.55 -0.57 4.76
CA PRO A 251 -8.30 -0.89 6.16
C PRO A 251 -9.29 -0.14 7.07
N ALA A 252 -9.90 -0.86 8.02
CA ALA A 252 -10.92 -0.33 8.93
C ALA A 252 -10.44 0.83 9.84
N ILE A 253 -9.14 1.15 9.82
CA ILE A 253 -8.57 2.26 10.57
C ILE A 253 -8.84 3.63 9.92
N THR A 254 -9.10 3.67 8.60
CA THR A 254 -9.34 4.91 7.85
C THR A 254 -10.82 5.31 7.86
N ILE A 255 -11.74 4.33 7.86
CA ILE A 255 -13.18 4.56 7.97
C ILE A 255 -13.78 3.44 8.84
N PRO A 256 -14.38 3.74 10.00
CA PRO A 256 -15.06 2.74 10.80
C PRO A 256 -16.28 2.23 10.04
N THR A 257 -16.14 1.08 9.38
CA THR A 257 -17.22 0.41 8.64
C THR A 257 -18.09 -0.43 9.58
N LYS A 258 -19.35 -0.67 9.21
CA LYS A 258 -20.28 -1.51 10.00
C LYS A 258 -19.73 -2.93 10.26
N ALA A 259 -18.93 -3.47 9.33
CA ALA A 259 -18.24 -4.76 9.47
C ALA A 259 -17.21 -4.77 10.63
N TYR A 260 -16.55 -3.64 10.89
CA TYR A 260 -15.62 -3.47 12.02
C TYR A 260 -16.38 -3.34 13.35
N SER A 261 -17.46 -2.55 13.37
CA SER A 261 -18.31 -2.41 14.56
C SER A 261 -18.89 -3.77 14.99
N GLN A 262 -19.32 -4.59 14.04
CA GLN A 262 -19.89 -5.92 14.35
C GLN A 262 -18.83 -6.93 14.84
N LYS A 263 -17.57 -6.84 14.39
CA LYS A 263 -16.45 -7.63 14.95
C LYS A 263 -16.05 -7.19 16.36
N ARG A 264 -16.23 -5.91 16.70
CA ARG A 264 -16.00 -5.38 18.05
C ARG A 264 -17.09 -5.79 19.05
N VAL A 265 -18.31 -5.99 18.56
CA VAL A 265 -19.47 -6.41 19.36
C VAL A 265 -19.60 -7.93 19.48
N GLY A 266 -19.11 -8.70 18.49
CA GLY A 266 -19.24 -10.17 18.45
C GLY A 266 -17.96 -10.98 18.60
N GLY A 267 -16.78 -10.36 18.64
CA GLY A 267 -15.55 -11.01 19.08
C GLY A 267 -15.39 -10.83 20.60
N PRO A 268 -14.72 -11.75 21.32
CA PRO A 268 -14.30 -11.42 22.68
C PRO A 268 -13.56 -10.09 22.59
N SER A 269 -13.97 -9.14 23.42
CA SER A 269 -13.21 -7.92 23.67
C SER A 269 -11.74 -8.32 23.72
N PRO A 270 -10.81 -7.57 23.10
CA PRO A 270 -9.44 -7.65 23.54
C PRO A 270 -9.50 -7.16 24.99
N THR A 271 -9.67 -8.10 25.92
CA THR A 271 -9.24 -7.92 27.29
C THR A 271 -7.82 -7.48 27.11
N THR A 272 -7.59 -6.20 27.36
CA THR A 272 -6.28 -5.67 27.69
C THR A 272 -5.79 -6.51 28.86
N THR A 273 -5.16 -7.66 28.59
CA THR A 273 -4.15 -8.20 29.48
C THR A 273 -2.88 -7.37 29.23
N SER A 274 -3.00 -6.08 29.55
CA SER A 274 -1.94 -5.41 30.31
C SER A 274 -2.09 -5.99 31.72
N PRO A 275 -1.03 -6.47 32.37
CA PRO A 275 -1.11 -7.01 33.72
C PRO A 275 -1.29 -5.84 34.71
N ALA A 276 -2.48 -5.25 34.77
CA ALA A 276 -2.85 -4.23 35.74
C ALA A 276 -4.35 -3.90 35.62
N ALA A 277 -5.19 -4.66 36.33
CA ALA A 277 -6.47 -4.23 36.91
C ALA A 277 -7.26 -5.48 37.28
N ASP A 278 -6.79 -6.20 38.29
CA ASP A 278 -7.56 -7.05 39.20
C ASP A 278 -6.57 -7.54 40.24
N THR A 279 -6.05 -6.58 41.01
CA THR A 279 -5.34 -6.88 42.24
C THR A 279 -5.60 -5.69 43.14
N GLU A 280 -6.35 -5.91 44.21
CA GLU A 280 -6.34 -5.02 45.36
C GLU A 280 -4.87 -4.68 45.64
N ALA A 281 -4.49 -3.41 45.49
CA ALA A 281 -3.14 -2.96 45.78
C ALA A 281 -2.97 -2.91 47.30
N ASN A 282 -2.72 -4.08 47.89
CA ASN A 282 -2.32 -4.24 49.27
C ASN A 282 -0.80 -4.05 49.32
N ILE A 283 -0.33 -3.07 50.09
CA ILE A 283 1.10 -2.91 50.38
C ILE A 283 1.42 -3.84 51.55
N TYR A 284 2.25 -4.86 51.32
CA TYR A 284 2.67 -5.82 52.34
C TYR A 284 4.06 -5.44 52.90
N THR A 285 4.31 -5.71 54.18
CA THR A 285 5.68 -5.75 54.73
C THR A 285 6.40 -7.03 54.29
N ASP A 286 7.74 -7.08 54.45
CA ASP A 286 8.56 -8.29 54.22
C ASP A 286 8.12 -9.52 55.06
N GLU A 287 7.25 -9.31 56.05
CA GLU A 287 6.65 -10.37 56.89
C GLU A 287 5.21 -10.75 56.48
N GLY A 288 4.67 -10.17 55.39
CA GLY A 288 3.38 -10.56 54.81
C GLY A 288 2.12 -9.91 55.40
N ASN A 289 2.24 -8.83 56.20
CA ASN A 289 1.09 -8.10 56.74
C ASN A 289 0.72 -6.86 55.91
N VAL A 290 -0.58 -6.61 55.72
CA VAL A 290 -1.13 -5.50 54.89
C VAL A 290 -1.08 -4.16 55.64
N LEU A 291 -0.39 -3.16 55.09
CA LEU A 291 -0.23 -1.82 55.68
C LEU A 291 -1.22 -0.77 55.18
N ALA A 292 -1.69 -0.87 53.94
CA ALA A 292 -2.62 0.09 53.37
C ALA A 292 -3.49 -0.57 52.30
N LYS A 293 -4.78 -0.22 52.32
CA LYS A 293 -5.77 -0.71 51.36
C LYS A 293 -6.32 0.47 50.55
N LEU A 294 -6.36 0.29 49.24
CA LEU A 294 -6.90 1.27 48.29
C LEU A 294 -8.35 0.90 47.98
N GLU A 295 -9.30 1.56 48.64
CA GLU A 295 -10.74 1.39 48.37
C GLU A 295 -11.29 2.64 47.69
N THR A 296 -11.90 2.46 46.52
CA THR A 296 -12.61 3.54 45.78
C THR A 296 -11.81 4.83 45.59
N GLY A 297 -10.51 4.70 45.32
CA GLY A 297 -9.64 5.84 45.01
C GLY A 297 -9.19 6.68 46.21
N LYS A 298 -9.41 6.22 47.45
CA LYS A 298 -8.80 6.79 48.67
C LYS A 298 -7.89 5.76 49.35
N LEU A 299 -6.72 6.22 49.77
CA LEU A 299 -5.76 5.43 50.55
C LEU A 299 -6.22 5.42 52.01
N VAL A 300 -6.60 4.25 52.52
CA VAL A 300 -6.96 4.05 53.93
C VAL A 300 -5.81 3.30 54.60
N VAL A 301 -5.14 3.98 55.54
CA VAL A 301 -4.01 3.47 56.32
C VAL A 301 -4.56 3.00 57.67
N GLY A 302 -4.19 1.77 58.10
CA GLY A 302 -4.70 1.20 59.34
C GLY A 302 -4.10 1.85 60.59
N ASP A 303 -4.93 2.08 61.61
CA ASP A 303 -4.68 2.82 62.86
C ASP A 303 -3.42 2.41 63.64
N SER A 304 -2.85 1.23 63.37
CA SER A 304 -1.65 0.75 64.07
C SER A 304 -0.33 1.28 63.50
N THR A 305 -0.35 2.19 62.51
CA THR A 305 0.86 2.61 61.77
C THR A 305 1.26 4.07 61.90
N GLU A 306 0.45 4.93 62.54
CA GLU A 306 0.83 6.33 62.79
C GLU A 306 2.08 6.46 63.68
N GLY A 307 2.29 5.52 64.61
CA GLY A 307 3.45 5.53 65.51
C GLY A 307 4.77 5.04 64.89
N ARG A 308 4.73 4.31 63.76
CA ARG A 308 5.91 3.69 63.15
C ARG A 308 6.47 4.47 61.94
N LEU A 309 5.65 5.28 61.27
CA LEU A 309 6.08 6.13 60.15
C LEU A 309 6.81 7.40 60.59
N SER A 310 6.58 7.90 61.81
CA SER A 310 7.29 9.08 62.35
C SER A 310 8.78 8.84 62.61
N ASN A 311 9.19 7.59 62.88
CA ASN A 311 10.58 7.24 63.19
C ASN A 311 11.46 7.00 61.96
N GLN A 312 10.89 6.84 60.75
CA GLN A 312 11.68 6.60 59.53
C GLN A 312 11.82 7.80 58.59
N LEU A 313 10.97 8.84 58.72
CA LEU A 313 10.96 9.94 57.73
C LEU A 313 11.48 11.30 58.23
N GLY A 314 11.83 11.45 59.52
CA GLY A 314 12.55 12.63 60.02
C GLY A 314 11.87 14.00 59.89
N HIS A 315 10.71 14.10 59.23
CA HIS A 315 9.93 15.33 59.07
C HIS A 315 8.42 15.01 58.97
N PRO A 316 7.55 15.88 59.52
CA PRO A 316 6.10 15.65 59.52
C PRO A 316 5.49 15.88 58.12
N PRO A 317 4.47 15.11 57.73
CA PRO A 317 3.81 15.28 56.44
C PRO A 317 2.92 16.54 56.45
N THR A 318 3.24 17.48 55.58
CA THR A 318 2.40 18.65 55.31
C THR A 318 1.19 18.23 54.49
N SER A 319 0.02 18.63 54.95
CA SER A 319 -1.29 18.30 54.38
C SER A 319 -1.65 19.18 53.17
N ALA A 320 -2.45 18.59 52.27
CA ALA A 320 -3.33 19.23 51.28
C ALA A 320 -2.62 19.96 50.09
N ARG A 321 -3.17 20.03 48.86
CA ARG A 321 -4.58 20.18 48.47
C ARG A 321 -4.70 19.95 46.96
N ALA A 322 -5.69 19.16 46.53
CA ALA A 322 -6.13 19.11 45.14
C ALA A 322 -6.69 20.47 44.72
N ARG A 323 -6.33 20.95 43.52
CA ARG A 323 -7.00 22.09 42.88
C ARG A 323 -7.41 21.65 41.47
N GLY A 324 -8.68 21.26 41.34
CA GLY A 324 -9.40 21.26 40.08
C GLY A 324 -10.28 22.49 40.05
N GLU A 325 -10.21 23.26 38.96
CA GLU A 325 -11.20 24.29 38.64
C GLU A 325 -11.75 24.00 37.24
N SER A 326 -13.08 24.01 37.18
CA SER A 326 -13.91 24.06 35.99
C SER A 326 -14.20 25.52 35.62
N VAL A 327 -13.87 25.93 34.40
CA VAL A 327 -14.66 26.81 33.52
C VAL A 327 -14.39 26.36 32.08
#